data_AF-A0A7R9W247-F1
#
_entry.id   AF-A0A7R9W247-F1
#
_cell.length_a   1.000
_cell.length_b   1.000
_cell.length_c   1.000
_cell.angle_alpha   90.00
_cell.angle_beta   90.00
_cell.angle_gamma   90.00
#
_symmetry.space_group_name_H-M   'P 1'
#
loop_
_entity.id
_entity.type
_entity.pdbx_description
1 polymer ?
#
loop_
_entity_poly.entity_id
_entity_poly.type
_entity_poly.pdbx_seq_one_letter_code
_entity_poly.pdbx_strand_id
1 'polypeptide(L)'
;LSSAPTPAGTFGAYQAIGNRATCTAQGFFVQLGFAEAAYSSTLSLYFVLVIHFRMRENTIRRCVEPIMHAFAILYPLGTAVAGLWLELFNSSLNICWIEPYPIGCTYSMITAT
;
A
#
# COMPACT_ATOMS: atom_id res chain seq x y z
N LEU A 1 10.40 15.83 -5.60
CA LEU A 1 10.25 15.36 -6.99
C LEU A 1 9.55 13.99 -6.99
N SER A 2 8.32 13.92 -6.47
CA SER A 2 7.61 12.64 -6.34
C SER A 2 7.08 12.12 -7.68
N SER A 3 6.85 13.00 -8.65
CA SER A 3 6.40 12.69 -10.01
C SER A 3 7.53 12.26 -10.96
N ALA A 4 8.80 12.25 -10.52
CA ALA A 4 9.93 11.86 -11.37
C ALA A 4 9.75 10.47 -12.03
N PRO A 5 9.25 9.44 -11.31
CA PRO A 5 9.08 8.10 -11.86
C PRO A 5 7.91 7.96 -12.84
N THR A 6 7.03 8.96 -12.93
CA THR A 6 5.90 9.00 -13.85
C THR A 6 6.39 9.07 -15.31
N PRO A 7 5.70 8.45 -16.28
CA PRO A 7 6.01 8.59 -17.70
C PRO A 7 6.06 10.05 -18.16
N ALA A 8 7.09 10.40 -18.93
CA ALA A 8 7.20 11.73 -19.52
C ALA A 8 5.97 12.07 -20.39
N GLY A 9 5.50 13.31 -20.32
CA GLY A 9 4.31 13.77 -21.05
C GLY A 9 2.97 13.41 -20.42
N THR A 10 2.95 12.84 -19.21
CA THR A 10 1.70 12.58 -18.47
C THR A 10 1.02 13.91 -18.09
N PHE A 11 -0.25 14.05 -18.46
CA PHE A 11 -1.05 15.23 -18.14
C PHE A 11 -1.16 15.43 -16.62
N GLY A 12 -0.80 16.63 -16.13
CA GLY A 12 -0.85 16.96 -14.70
C GLY A 12 0.39 16.54 -13.88
N ALA A 13 1.36 15.83 -14.47
CA ALA A 13 2.58 15.44 -13.79
C ALA A 13 3.72 16.44 -14.08
N TYR A 14 4.04 17.30 -13.10
CA TYR A 14 5.15 18.25 -13.21
C TYR A 14 6.50 17.51 -13.13
N GLN A 15 7.43 17.76 -14.07
CA GLN A 15 8.78 17.15 -14.09
C GLN A 15 8.78 15.60 -14.15
N ALA A 16 7.81 15.01 -14.85
CA ALA A 16 7.83 13.57 -15.15
C ALA A 16 8.91 13.26 -16.21
N ILE A 17 9.89 12.43 -15.83
CA ILE A 17 11.01 12.03 -16.69
C ILE A 17 11.14 10.51 -16.83
N GLY A 18 10.29 9.76 -16.12
CA GLY A 18 10.32 8.31 -16.06
C GLY A 18 9.57 7.63 -17.20
N ASN A 19 9.26 6.35 -16.98
CA ASN A 19 8.50 5.48 -17.87
C ASN A 19 7.54 4.60 -17.06
N ARG A 20 6.83 3.68 -17.74
CA ARG A 20 5.86 2.80 -17.07
C ARG A 20 6.52 1.96 -15.96
N ALA A 21 7.69 1.39 -16.22
CA ALA A 21 8.38 0.53 -15.25
C ALA A 21 8.79 1.29 -13.98
N THR A 22 9.29 2.53 -14.11
CA THR A 22 9.62 3.36 -12.94
C THR A 22 8.39 3.77 -12.15
N CYS A 23 7.26 4.01 -12.83
CA CYS A 23 5.99 4.31 -12.20
C CYS A 23 5.43 3.10 -11.43
N THR A 24 5.49 1.92 -12.04
CA THR A 24 5.11 0.66 -11.37
C THR A 24 5.98 0.39 -10.15
N ALA A 25 7.30 0.58 -10.27
CA ALA A 25 8.22 0.43 -9.14
C ALA A 25 7.88 1.42 -8.01
N GLN A 26 7.60 2.69 -8.34
CA GLN A 26 7.16 3.67 -7.36
C GLN A 26 5.87 3.22 -6.67
N GLY A 27 4.82 2.89 -7.43
CA GLY A 27 3.53 2.49 -6.86
C GLY A 27 3.66 1.28 -5.94
N PHE A 28 4.48 0.29 -6.32
CA PHE A 28 4.80 -0.86 -5.49
C PHE A 28 5.41 -0.47 -4.14
N PHE A 29 6.43 0.39 -4.13
CA PHE A 29 7.08 0.80 -2.87
C PHE A 29 6.21 1.72 -2.01
N VAL A 30 5.40 2.58 -2.63
CA VAL A 30 4.44 3.39 -1.87
C VAL A 30 3.39 2.45 -1.24
N GLN A 31 2.93 1.41 -1.96
CA GLN A 31 1.98 0.42 -1.41
C GLN A 31 2.60 -0.39 -0.28
N LEU A 32 3.87 -0.80 -0.41
CA LEU A 32 4.61 -1.43 0.68
C LEU A 32 4.79 -0.51 1.89
N GLY A 33 4.87 0.81 1.68
CA GLY A 33 4.98 1.81 2.75
C GLY A 33 3.84 1.75 3.77
N PHE A 34 2.67 1.21 3.41
CA PHE A 34 1.57 0.97 4.35
C PHE A 34 1.93 -0.03 5.47
N ALA A 35 3.02 -0.78 5.34
CA ALA A 35 3.59 -1.56 6.43
C ALA A 35 3.90 -0.70 7.66
N GLU A 36 4.37 0.53 7.48
CA GLU A 36 4.66 1.45 8.59
C GLU A 36 3.40 1.76 9.41
N ALA A 37 2.31 2.11 8.72
CA ALA A 37 1.02 2.39 9.35
C ALA A 37 0.45 1.14 10.03
N ALA A 38 0.57 -0.03 9.39
CA ALA A 38 0.15 -1.29 9.96
C ALA A 38 0.92 -1.62 11.25
N TYR A 39 2.24 -1.50 11.23
CA TYR A 39 3.08 -1.70 12.42
C TYR A 39 2.74 -0.73 13.56
N SER A 40 2.57 0.55 13.23
CA SER A 40 2.16 1.57 14.21
C SER A 40 0.83 1.21 14.87
N SER A 41 -0.15 0.72 14.09
CA SER A 41 -1.45 0.27 14.63
C SER A 41 -1.32 -0.96 15.53
N THR A 42 -0.47 -1.93 15.16
CA THR A 42 -0.24 -3.13 15.99
C THR A 42 0.44 -2.79 17.31
N LEU A 43 1.32 -1.78 17.33
CA LEU A 43 1.96 -1.31 18.55
C LEU A 43 0.95 -0.63 19.49
N SER A 44 0.04 0.20 18.95
CA SER A 44 -1.05 0.77 19.76
C SER A 44 -1.93 -0.32 20.36
N LEU A 45 -2.28 -1.35 19.59
CA LEU A 45 -3.04 -2.51 20.08
C LEU A 45 -2.27 -3.27 21.16
N TYR A 46 -0.95 -3.47 21.01
CA TYR A 46 -0.10 -4.08 22.03
C TYR A 46 -0.19 -3.34 23.36
N PHE A 47 -0.09 -2.00 23.36
CA PHE A 47 -0.22 -1.21 24.58
C PHE A 47 -1.60 -1.37 25.24
N VAL A 48 -2.69 -1.43 24.46
CA VAL A 48 -4.03 -1.67 25.00
C VAL A 48 -4.13 -3.06 25.65
N LEU A 49 -3.60 -4.10 25.00
CA LEU A 49 -3.65 -5.48 25.52
C LEU A 49 -2.84 -5.63 26.81
N VAL A 50 -1.69 -4.96 26.91
CA VAL A 50 -0.83 -5.01 28.09
C VAL A 50 -1.39 -4.15 29.23
N ILE A 51 -1.82 -2.92 28.96
CA ILE A 51 -2.21 -1.97 30.02
C ILE A 51 -3.65 -2.19 30.48
N HIS A 52 -4.59 -2.26 29.54
CA HIS A 52 -6.02 -2.34 29.87
C HIS A 52 -6.44 -3.78 30.17
N PHE A 53 -6.08 -4.72 29.29
CA PHE A 53 -6.47 -6.12 29.44
C PHE A 53 -5.52 -6.94 30.33
N ARG A 54 -4.37 -6.37 30.74
CA ARG A 54 -3.35 -7.03 31.56
C ARG A 54 -3.00 -8.43 31.08
N MET A 55 -2.96 -8.61 29.76
CA MET A 55 -2.62 -9.90 29.18
C MET A 55 -1.20 -10.31 29.58
N ARG A 56 -1.02 -11.60 29.91
CA ARG A 56 0.31 -12.14 30.21
C ARG A 56 1.19 -12.11 28.97
N GLU A 57 2.44 -11.71 29.16
CA GLU A 57 3.46 -11.63 28.10
C GLU A 57 3.62 -12.95 27.33
N ASN A 58 3.56 -14.09 28.03
CA ASN A 58 3.62 -15.41 27.39
C ASN A 58 2.49 -15.67 26.37
N THR A 59 1.29 -15.14 26.62
CA THR A 59 0.15 -15.27 25.70
C THR A 59 0.31 -14.33 24.52
N ILE A 60 0.78 -13.11 24.76
CA ILE A 60 1.02 -12.11 23.70
C ILE A 60 2.09 -12.63 22.74
N ARG A 61 3.22 -13.10 23.28
CA ARG A 61 4.36 -13.59 22.49
C ARG A 61 4.04 -14.82 21.65
N ARG A 62 3.23 -15.75 22.18
CA ARG A 62 2.92 -17.00 21.47
C ARG A 62 1.79 -16.87 20.45
N CYS A 63 0.80 -16.03 20.72
CA CYS A 63 -0.42 -15.98 19.91
C CYS A 63 -0.58 -14.66 19.17
N VAL A 64 -0.38 -13.53 19.84
CA VAL A 64 -0.75 -12.20 19.32
C VAL A 64 0.35 -11.62 18.43
N GLU A 65 1.60 -11.63 18.89
CA GLU A 65 2.76 -11.15 18.11
C GLU A 65 2.86 -11.76 16.71
N PRO A 66 2.81 -13.10 16.53
CA PRO A 66 2.94 -13.67 15.19
C PRO A 66 1.77 -13.28 14.27
N ILE A 67 0.55 -13.16 14.81
CA ILE A 67 -0.62 -12.71 14.04
C ILE A 67 -0.47 -11.24 13.63
N MET A 68 -0.01 -10.39 14.54
CA MET A 68 0.22 -8.96 14.27
C MET A 68 1.30 -8.74 13.22
N HIS A 69 2.44 -9.43 13.34
CA HIS A 69 3.50 -9.39 12.33
C HIS A 69 3.03 -9.93 10.99
N ALA A 70 2.29 -11.05 10.99
CA ALA A 70 1.74 -11.61 9.78
C ALA A 70 0.80 -10.60 9.09
N PHE A 71 -0.10 -9.96 9.82
CA PHE A 71 -0.97 -8.92 9.27
C PHE A 71 -0.18 -7.72 8.74
N ALA A 72 0.76 -7.19 9.54
CA ALA A 72 1.54 -6.00 9.18
C ALA A 72 2.46 -6.20 7.97
N ILE A 73 2.84 -7.45 7.66
CA ILE A 73 3.67 -7.77 6.49
C ILE A 73 2.81 -8.25 5.31
N LEU A 74 1.94 -9.23 5.53
CA LEU A 74 1.21 -9.90 4.45
C LEU A 74 0.20 -8.96 3.80
N TYR A 75 -0.41 -8.05 4.55
CA TYR A 75 -1.36 -7.09 3.99
C TYR A 75 -0.72 -6.12 2.98
N PRO A 76 0.32 -5.33 3.34
CA PRO A 76 0.95 -4.41 2.40
C PRO A 76 1.70 -5.17 1.29
N LEU A 77 2.37 -6.29 1.60
CA LEU A 77 3.07 -7.09 0.61
C LEU A 77 2.09 -7.72 -0.39
N GLY A 78 1.00 -8.31 0.11
CA GLY A 78 -0.01 -8.97 -0.71
C GLY A 78 -0.70 -7.98 -1.64
N THR A 79 -1.09 -6.81 -1.13
CA THR A 79 -1.70 -5.76 -1.95
C THR A 79 -0.72 -5.15 -2.97
N ALA A 80 0.55 -4.99 -2.61
CA ALA A 80 1.59 -4.51 -3.54
C ALA A 80 1.87 -5.52 -4.66
N VAL A 81 1.96 -6.81 -4.33
CA VAL A 81 2.16 -7.89 -5.32
C VAL A 81 0.91 -8.05 -6.19
N ALA A 82 -0.29 -8.01 -5.62
CA ALA A 82 -1.53 -8.07 -6.40
C ALA A 82 -1.65 -6.88 -7.36
N GLY A 83 -1.33 -5.67 -6.91
CA GLY A 83 -1.30 -4.46 -7.75
C GLY A 83 -0.27 -4.55 -8.88
N LEU A 84 0.87 -5.21 -8.64
CA LEU A 84 1.89 -5.46 -9.65
C LEU A 84 1.41 -6.47 -10.70
N TRP A 85 0.84 -7.60 -10.27
CA TRP A 85 0.34 -8.66 -11.15
C TRP A 85 -0.82 -8.23 -12.03
N LEU A 86 -1.73 -7.45 -11.47
CA LEU A 86 -2.92 -6.96 -12.16
C LEU A 86 -2.63 -5.65 -12.92
N GLU A 87 -1.40 -5.15 -12.90
CA GLU A 87 -0.95 -3.93 -13.55
C GLU A 87 -1.76 -2.65 -13.18
N LEU A 88 -2.16 -2.52 -11.90
CA LEU A 88 -2.97 -1.38 -11.44
C LEU A 88 -2.18 -0.09 -11.17
N PHE A 89 -0.85 -0.16 -11.15
CA PHE A 89 -0.02 1.00 -10.82
C PHE A 89 0.08 1.97 -12.01
N ASN A 90 -0.67 3.05 -11.93
CA ASN A 90 -0.74 4.11 -12.93
C ASN A 90 -0.43 5.47 -12.29
N SER A 91 -0.26 6.49 -13.13
CA SER A 91 0.03 7.84 -12.64
C SER A 91 -1.20 8.47 -11.99
N SER A 92 -1.06 8.87 -10.72
CA SER A 92 -2.03 9.63 -9.94
C SER A 92 -1.43 10.99 -9.59
N LEU A 93 -1.39 11.88 -10.59
CA LEU A 93 -0.83 13.24 -10.52
C LEU A 93 0.64 13.30 -10.05
N ASN A 94 0.84 13.35 -8.74
CA ASN A 94 2.13 13.56 -8.08
C ASN A 94 2.88 12.27 -7.74
N ILE A 95 2.20 11.13 -7.73
CA ILE A 95 2.76 9.80 -7.42
C ILE A 95 2.13 8.75 -8.33
N CYS A 96 2.75 7.59 -8.45
CA CYS A 96 2.11 6.41 -9.02
C CYS A 96 1.39 5.61 -7.93
N TRP A 97 0.14 5.21 -8.21
CA TRP A 97 -0.72 4.49 -7.27
C TRP A 97 -1.70 3.59 -8.03
N ILE A 98 -2.53 2.85 -7.28
CA ILE A 98 -3.65 2.07 -7.78
C ILE A 98 -4.71 3.05 -8.32
N GLU A 99 -4.71 3.28 -9.64
CA GLU A 99 -5.58 4.24 -10.33
C GLU A 99 -5.94 3.72 -11.73
N PRO A 100 -7.16 3.93 -12.25
CA PRO A 100 -7.51 3.66 -13.64
C PRO A 100 -6.69 4.49 -14.64
N TYR A 101 -6.44 3.91 -15.81
CA TYR A 101 -5.79 4.58 -16.94
C TYR A 101 -6.64 4.42 -18.21
N PRO A 102 -6.85 5.48 -19.03
CA PRO A 102 -6.37 6.85 -18.88
C PRO A 102 -7.12 7.67 -17.81
N ILE A 103 -6.52 8.80 -17.40
CA ILE A 103 -7.04 9.71 -16.35
C ILE A 103 -8.48 10.13 -16.69
N GLY A 104 -9.44 9.82 -15.82
CA GLY A 104 -10.86 10.10 -16.02
C GLY A 104 -11.74 8.90 -16.37
N CYS A 105 -11.16 7.70 -16.52
CA CYS A 105 -11.95 6.46 -16.60
C CYS A 105 -12.52 6.08 -15.23
N THR A 106 -13.83 5.84 -15.16
CA THR A 106 -14.49 5.27 -13.98
C THR A 106 -14.28 3.76 -13.95
N TYR A 107 -13.93 3.20 -12.79
CA TYR A 107 -13.96 1.76 -12.61
C TYR A 107 -15.39 1.25 -12.84
N SER A 108 -15.58 0.34 -13.79
CA SER A 108 -16.85 -0.37 -13.97
C SER A 108 -16.95 -1.43 -12.88
N MET A 109 -17.13 -1.01 -11.62
CA MET A 109 -17.55 -1.95 -10.60
C MET A 109 -19.01 -2.32 -10.88
N ILE A 110 -19.20 -3.47 -11.56
CA ILE A 110 -20.42 -4.30 -11.57
C ILE A 110 -21.56 -3.79 -12.48
N THR A 111 -21.59 -4.27 -13.73
CA THR A 111 -22.84 -4.68 -14.40
C THR A 111 -22.95 -6.21 -14.32
N ALA A 112 -23.25 -6.69 -13.13
CA ALA A 112 -23.74 -8.05 -12.90
C ALA A 112 -24.91 -7.97 -11.91
N THR A 113 -26.00 -7.39 -12.38
CA THR A 113 -27.36 -7.64 -11.87
C THR A 113 -28.28 -7.73 -13.08
#